data_AF-A0A919YM45-F1
#
_entry.id   AF-A0A919YM45-F1
#
_cell.length_a   1.000
_cell.length_b   1.000
_cell.length_c   1.000
_cell.angle_alpha   90.00
_cell.angle_beta   90.00
_cell.angle_gamma   90.00
#
_symmetry.space_group_name_H-M   'P 1'
#
loop_
_entity.id
_entity.type
_entity.pdbx_description
1 polymer ?
#
loop_
_entity_poly.entity_id
_entity_poly.type
_entity_poly.pdbx_seq_one_letter_code
_entity_poly.pdbx_strand_id
1 'polypeptide(L)'
;MDLRPYKNLSIFLAANILMFGSFCVRLVLDIQLQLLPVLAWLSFLVCLGSLTGILFVGADLVTRKQDCFQGKVINKEGRIVHILTTEDRLKRLRLNQTWVRERLEADQKVEFRLTHFTKMPVSISILEPPAQKEME
;
A
#
# COMPACT_ATOMS: atom_id res chain seq x y z
N MET A 1 13.82 9.86 0.67
CA MET A 1 13.07 9.54 1.90
C MET A 1 12.62 8.08 1.83
N ASP A 2 13.04 7.23 2.76
CA ASP A 2 12.67 5.81 2.80
C ASP A 2 11.49 5.60 3.75
N LEU A 3 10.40 5.02 3.23
CA LEU A 3 9.15 4.80 3.96
C LEU A 3 9.08 3.41 4.61
N ARG A 4 10.05 2.52 4.33
CA ARG A 4 10.12 1.14 4.85
C ARG A 4 8.77 0.39 4.88
N PRO A 5 8.00 0.35 3.78
CA PRO A 5 6.67 -0.28 3.76
C PRO A 5 6.73 -1.80 3.99
N TYR A 6 7.88 -2.44 3.72
CA TYR A 6 8.06 -3.88 3.86
C TYR A 6 7.86 -4.39 5.30
N LYS A 7 8.12 -3.57 6.32
CA LYS A 7 7.82 -3.94 7.72
C LYS A 7 6.31 -4.01 7.97
N ASN A 8 5.55 -3.08 7.39
CA ASN A 8 4.09 -3.08 7.52
C ASN A 8 3.47 -4.20 6.67
N LEU A 9 4.01 -4.44 5.48
CA LEU A 9 3.61 -5.55 4.62
C LEU A 9 3.90 -6.90 5.26
N SER A 10 5.03 -7.08 5.95
CA SER A 10 5.32 -8.34 6.64
C SER A 10 4.39 -8.60 7.82
N ILE A 11 4.06 -7.57 8.61
CA ILE A 11 3.06 -7.67 9.68
C ILE A 11 1.69 -8.01 9.09
N PHE A 12 1.30 -7.34 8.00
CA PHE A 12 0.04 -7.61 7.32
C PHE A 12 -0.01 -9.02 6.74
N LEU A 13 1.10 -9.52 6.17
CA LEU A 13 1.21 -10.90 5.69
C LEU A 13 1.05 -11.90 6.82
N ALA A 14 1.76 -11.70 7.94
CA ALA A 14 1.67 -12.58 9.10
C ALA A 14 0.23 -12.64 9.65
N ALA A 15 -0.45 -11.49 9.74
CA ALA A 15 -1.85 -11.42 10.14
C ALA A 15 -2.77 -12.17 9.17
N ASN A 16 -2.56 -12.04 7.85
CA ASN A 16 -3.35 -12.78 6.85
C ASN A 16 -3.10 -14.29 6.91
N ILE A 17 -1.86 -14.74 7.12
CA ILE A 17 -1.53 -16.17 7.29
C ILE A 17 -2.22 -16.74 8.53
N LEU A 18 -2.16 -16.04 9.66
CA LEU A 18 -2.80 -16.48 10.89
C LEU A 18 -4.33 -16.53 10.74
N MET A 19 -4.91 -15.51 10.10
CA MET A 19 -6.35 -15.49 9.78
C MET A 19 -6.72 -16.66 8.88
N PHE A 20 -6.01 -16.86 7.77
CA PHE A 20 -6.23 -17.96 6.84
C PHE A 20 -6.17 -19.32 7.56
N GLY A 21 -5.15 -19.56 8.38
CA GLY A 21 -5.02 -20.78 9.17
C GLY A 21 -6.20 -21.00 10.11
N SER A 22 -6.59 -19.96 10.87
CA SER A 22 -7.71 -20.05 11.82
C SER A 22 -9.05 -20.33 11.14
N PHE A 23 -9.32 -19.69 10.00
CA PHE A 23 -10.56 -19.86 9.26
C PHE A 23 -10.60 -21.18 8.47
N CYS A 24 -9.45 -21.70 8.01
CA CYS A 24 -9.36 -23.04 7.46
C CYS A 24 -9.72 -24.10 8.50
N VAL A 25 -9.15 -24.02 9.72
CA VAL A 25 -9.50 -24.93 10.81
C VAL A 25 -10.98 -24.84 11.14
N ARG A 26 -11.51 -23.61 11.23
CA ARG A 26 -12.93 -23.38 11.51
C ARG A 26 -13.84 -23.94 10.44
N LEU A 27 -13.50 -23.76 9.16
CA LEU A 27 -14.25 -24.31 8.03
C LEU A 27 -14.30 -25.84 8.07
N VAL A 28 -13.18 -26.50 8.40
CA VAL A 28 -13.15 -27.95 8.58
C VAL A 28 -14.06 -28.38 9.73
N LEU A 29 -14.03 -27.68 10.87
CA LEU A 29 -14.90 -27.96 12.01
C LEU A 29 -16.39 -27.74 11.67
N ASP A 30 -16.72 -26.66 10.98
CA ASP A 30 -18.09 -26.35 10.56
C ASP A 30 -18.66 -27.45 9.65
N ILE A 31 -17.84 -28.00 8.74
CA ILE A 31 -18.20 -29.12 7.86
C ILE A 31 -18.37 -30.43 8.65
N GLN A 32 -17.43 -30.76 9.54
CA GLN A 32 -17.44 -32.01 10.30
C GLN A 32 -18.59 -32.08 11.31
N LEU A 33 -18.86 -30.97 11.99
CA LEU A 33 -19.90 -30.89 13.03
C LEU A 33 -21.30 -30.59 12.45
N GLN A 34 -21.43 -30.48 11.12
CA GLN A 34 -22.67 -30.10 10.44
C GLN A 34 -23.32 -28.85 11.08
N LEU A 35 -22.47 -27.89 11.48
CA LEU A 35 -22.92 -26.60 11.99
C LEU A 35 -23.66 -25.83 10.89
N LEU A 36 -24.28 -24.71 11.26
CA LEU A 36 -25.05 -23.85 10.35
C LEU A 36 -24.28 -23.61 9.03
N PRO A 37 -24.83 -24.02 7.86
CA PRO A 37 -24.13 -23.95 6.56
C PRO A 37 -23.67 -22.53 6.18
N VAL A 38 -24.39 -21.52 6.67
CA VAL A 38 -24.05 -20.10 6.47
C VAL A 38 -22.70 -19.74 7.09
N LEU A 39 -22.34 -20.33 8.24
CA LEU A 39 -21.04 -20.07 8.88
C LEU A 39 -19.89 -20.67 8.08
N ALA A 40 -20.04 -21.89 7.56
CA ALA A 40 -19.06 -22.51 6.68
C ALA A 40 -18.85 -21.67 5.41
N TRP A 41 -19.93 -21.16 4.82
CA TRP A 41 -19.86 -20.26 3.67
C TRP A 41 -19.12 -18.96 3.97
N LEU A 42 -19.41 -18.30 5.10
CA LEU A 42 -18.69 -17.09 5.51
C LEU A 42 -17.21 -17.38 5.77
N SER A 43 -16.89 -18.49 6.44
CA SER A 43 -15.51 -18.92 6.67
C SER A 43 -14.76 -19.14 5.35
N PHE A 44 -15.41 -19.74 4.35
CA PHE A 44 -14.87 -19.94 3.01
C PHE A 44 -14.52 -18.61 2.33
N LEU A 45 -15.42 -17.62 2.39
CA LEU A 45 -15.17 -16.29 1.80
C LEU A 45 -13.98 -15.59 2.46
N VAL A 46 -13.83 -15.70 3.78
CA VAL A 46 -12.69 -15.14 4.50
C VAL A 46 -11.40 -15.84 4.12
N CYS A 47 -11.39 -17.17 3.95
CA CYS A 47 -10.23 -17.90 3.45
C CYS A 47 -9.83 -17.45 2.04
N LEU A 48 -10.79 -17.23 1.14
CA LEU A 48 -10.51 -16.82 -0.23
C LEU A 48 -9.95 -15.38 -0.29
N GLY A 49 -10.50 -14.48 0.51
CA GLY A 49 -9.99 -13.11 0.65
C GLY A 49 -8.58 -13.06 1.25
N SER A 50 -8.35 -13.79 2.34
CA SER A 50 -7.04 -13.85 2.99
C SER A 50 -5.97 -14.52 2.10
N LEU A 51 -6.32 -15.57 1.37
CA LEU A 51 -5.42 -16.20 0.38
C LEU A 51 -5.00 -15.19 -0.70
N THR A 52 -5.95 -14.41 -1.21
CA THR A 52 -5.68 -13.36 -2.19
C THR A 52 -4.73 -12.31 -1.63
N GLY A 53 -4.95 -11.86 -0.39
CA GLY A 53 -4.05 -10.96 0.32
C GLY A 53 -2.64 -11.52 0.49
N ILE A 54 -2.52 -12.80 0.88
CA ILE A 54 -1.23 -13.51 1.01
C ILE A 54 -0.48 -13.53 -0.32
N LEU A 55 -1.16 -13.84 -1.42
CA LEU A 55 -0.54 -13.92 -2.74
C LEU A 55 0.00 -12.56 -3.20
N PHE A 56 -0.80 -11.50 -3.12
CA PHE A 56 -0.36 -10.16 -3.56
C PHE A 56 0.76 -9.61 -2.69
N VAL A 57 0.61 -9.68 -1.36
CA VAL A 57 1.61 -9.13 -0.41
C VAL A 57 2.87 -9.99 -0.41
N GLY A 58 2.72 -11.31 -0.49
CA GLY A 58 3.81 -12.25 -0.63
C GLY A 58 4.59 -12.02 -1.92
N ALA A 59 3.90 -11.84 -3.05
CA ALA A 59 4.55 -11.51 -4.32
C ALA A 59 5.34 -10.21 -4.24
N ASP A 60 4.80 -9.15 -3.64
CA ASP A 60 5.52 -7.88 -3.43
C ASP A 60 6.75 -8.03 -2.52
N LEU A 61 6.67 -8.86 -1.47
CA LEU A 61 7.78 -9.10 -0.55
C LEU A 61 8.90 -9.96 -1.16
N VAL A 62 8.53 -10.96 -1.96
CA VAL A 62 9.47 -11.90 -2.60
C VAL A 62 10.13 -11.25 -3.81
N THR A 63 9.34 -10.70 -4.74
CA THR A 63 9.88 -10.12 -5.98
C THR A 63 10.57 -8.79 -5.72
N ARG A 64 10.15 -8.05 -4.68
CA ARG A 64 10.55 -6.67 -4.40
C ARG A 64 10.48 -5.77 -5.64
N LYS A 65 9.61 -6.10 -6.59
CA LYS A 65 9.43 -5.33 -7.81
C LYS A 65 8.84 -3.97 -7.45
N GLN A 66 9.45 -2.91 -7.97
CA GLN A 66 9.06 -1.54 -7.70
C GLN A 66 8.64 -0.85 -8.99
N ASP A 67 7.50 -0.17 -8.95
CA ASP A 67 7.09 0.74 -10.00
C ASP A 67 7.58 2.14 -9.64
N CYS A 68 8.19 2.84 -10.60
CA CYS A 68 8.63 4.21 -10.43
C CYS A 68 7.78 5.14 -11.31
N PHE A 69 7.43 6.31 -10.77
CA PHE A 69 6.90 7.40 -11.57
C PHE A 69 7.39 8.76 -11.04
N GLN A 70 7.51 9.71 -11.95
CA GLN A 70 7.92 11.08 -11.64
C GLN A 70 6.73 12.02 -11.79
N GLY A 71 6.69 13.06 -10.97
CA GLY A 71 5.66 14.07 -11.04
C GLY A 71 5.93 15.30 -10.18
N LYS A 72 5.09 16.31 -10.34
CA LYS A 72 5.10 17.55 -9.57
C LYS A 72 4.01 17.50 -8.50
N VAL A 73 4.33 17.85 -7.27
CA VAL A 73 3.32 17.95 -6.19
C VAL A 73 2.46 19.20 -6.45
N ILE A 74 1.16 19.01 -6.67
CA ILE A 74 0.22 20.14 -6.88
C ILE A 74 -0.33 20.61 -5.53
N ASN A 75 -0.84 19.67 -4.73
CA ASN A 75 -1.53 19.99 -3.48
C ASN A 75 -1.38 18.86 -2.45
N LYS A 76 -1.53 19.21 -1.17
CA LYS A 76 -1.51 18.28 -0.03
C LYS A 76 -2.81 18.44 0.76
N GLU A 77 -3.64 17.41 0.80
CA GLU A 77 -4.90 17.38 1.53
C GLU A 77 -4.87 16.29 2.61
N GLY A 78 -4.66 16.68 3.86
CA GLY A 78 -4.61 15.73 4.96
C GLY A 78 -3.52 14.66 4.75
N ARG A 79 -3.92 13.40 4.53
CA ARG A 79 -2.97 12.28 4.26
C ARG A 79 -2.75 12.03 2.77
N ILE A 80 -3.39 12.80 1.90
CA ILE A 80 -3.38 12.60 0.45
C ILE A 80 -2.52 13.68 -0.18
N VAL A 81 -1.62 13.27 -1.08
CA VAL A 81 -0.83 14.17 -1.92
C VAL A 81 -1.31 14.01 -3.35
N HIS A 82 -1.61 15.15 -3.98
CA HIS A 82 -1.98 15.26 -5.39
C HIS A 82 -0.72 15.52 -6.21
N ILE A 83 -0.46 14.63 -7.17
CA ILE A 83 0.76 14.64 -7.97
C ILE A 83 0.35 14.69 -9.44
N LEU A 84 0.87 15.67 -10.19
CA LEU A 84 0.80 15.69 -11.64
C LEU A 84 1.97 14.89 -12.19
N THR A 85 1.71 13.76 -12.83
CA THR A 85 2.79 12.97 -13.43
C THR A 85 3.35 13.67 -14.68
N THR A 86 4.55 13.29 -15.11
CA THR A 86 5.13 13.76 -16.39
C THR A 86 4.25 13.47 -17.61
N GLU A 87 3.39 12.46 -17.53
CA GLU A 87 2.36 12.12 -18.53
C GLU A 87 1.07 12.95 -18.42
N ASP A 88 1.09 14.05 -17.67
CA ASP A 88 -0.05 14.96 -17.44
C ASP A 88 -1.30 14.28 -16.82
N ARG A 89 -1.07 13.24 -16.01
CA ARG A 89 -2.13 12.55 -15.25
C ARG A 89 -2.08 12.94 -13.79
N LEU A 90 -3.26 13.22 -13.23
CA LEU A 90 -3.40 13.46 -11.80
C LEU A 90 -3.43 12.12 -11.03
N LYS A 91 -2.43 11.88 -10.18
CA LYS A 91 -2.41 10.75 -9.24
C LYS A 91 -2.61 11.23 -7.82
N ARG A 92 -3.42 10.47 -7.07
CA ARG A 92 -3.63 10.66 -5.63
C ARG A 92 -2.86 9.59 -4.88
N LEU A 93 -1.97 10.01 -3.99
CA LEU A 93 -1.18 9.09 -3.18
C LEU A 93 -1.44 9.32 -1.70
N ARG A 94 -1.75 8.24 -0.97
CA ARG A 94 -1.92 8.30 0.48
C ARG A 94 -0.58 8.07 1.18
N LEU A 95 -0.16 9.05 1.96
CA LEU A 95 1.03 9.00 2.80
C LEU A 95 0.62 8.86 4.27
N ASN A 96 0.99 7.74 4.89
CA ASN A 96 0.72 7.50 6.31
C ASN A 96 1.75 8.16 7.23
N GLN A 97 2.90 8.56 6.70
CA GLN A 97 4.01 9.13 7.47
C GLN A 97 3.96 10.65 7.44
N THR A 98 3.64 11.25 8.59
CA THR A 98 3.47 12.70 8.76
C THR A 98 4.73 13.49 8.40
N TRP A 99 5.91 12.98 8.77
CA TRP A 99 7.20 13.63 8.52
C TRP A 99 7.55 13.74 7.03
N VAL A 100 7.08 12.81 6.18
CA VAL A 100 7.26 12.90 4.72
C VAL A 100 6.36 13.99 4.15
N ARG A 101 5.11 14.05 4.60
CA ARG A 101 4.16 15.06 4.16
C ARG A 101 4.61 16.49 4.50
N GLU A 102 5.23 16.66 5.65
CA GLU A 102 5.76 17.95 6.10
C GLU A 102 6.92 18.43 5.23
N ARG A 103 7.75 17.50 4.73
CA ARG A 103 8.90 17.84 3.88
C ARG A 103 8.57 18.03 2.39
N LEU A 104 7.47 17.47 1.92
CA LEU A 104 7.00 17.68 0.55
C LEU A 104 6.38 19.06 0.43
N GLU A 105 6.79 19.87 -0.52
CA GLU A 105 6.16 21.17 -0.80
C GLU A 105 5.42 21.15 -2.13
N ALA A 106 4.47 22.08 -2.29
CA ALA A 106 3.84 22.30 -3.58
C ALA A 106 4.91 22.74 -4.60
N ASP A 107 4.67 22.40 -5.85
CA ASP A 107 5.55 22.65 -6.99
C ASP A 107 6.91 21.91 -7.00
N GLN A 108 7.20 21.07 -6.01
CA GLN A 108 8.39 20.21 -6.04
C GLN A 108 8.25 19.07 -7.05
N LYS A 109 9.31 18.82 -7.83
CA LYS A 109 9.43 17.60 -8.63
C LYS A 109 9.96 16.46 -7.78
N VAL A 110 9.24 15.35 -7.81
CA VAL A 110 9.50 14.19 -6.97
C VAL A 110 9.37 12.89 -7.76
N GLU A 111 10.23 11.94 -7.42
CA GLU A 111 10.18 10.55 -7.87
C GLU A 111 9.56 9.71 -6.75
N PHE A 112 8.49 8.98 -7.08
CA PHE A 112 7.86 8.02 -6.19
C PHE A 112 8.18 6.61 -6.65
N ARG A 113 8.63 5.78 -5.70
CA ARG A 113 8.72 4.33 -5.89
C ARG A 113 7.62 3.64 -5.10
N LEU A 114 6.86 2.80 -5.76
CA LEU A 114 5.75 2.03 -5.20
C LEU A 114 6.04 0.54 -5.31
N THR A 115 5.43 -0.28 -4.47
CA THR A 115 5.33 -1.72 -4.71
C THR A 115 4.47 -2.00 -5.95
N HIS A 116 4.76 -3.10 -6.66
CA HIS A 116 4.12 -3.40 -7.92
C HIS A 116 2.64 -3.79 -7.76
N PHE A 117 2.30 -4.63 -6.79
CA PHE A 117 0.93 -5.13 -6.64
C PHE A 117 0.10 -4.30 -5.65
N THR A 118 0.64 -4.04 -4.46
CA THR A 118 -0.07 -3.31 -3.40
C THR A 118 -0.03 -1.79 -3.56
N LYS A 119 0.74 -1.27 -4.54
CA LYS A 119 0.90 0.16 -4.83
C LYS A 119 1.23 1.02 -3.60
N MET A 120 1.94 0.44 -2.63
CA MET A 120 2.35 1.12 -1.42
C MET A 120 3.66 1.89 -1.66
N PRO A 121 3.78 3.13 -1.18
CA PRO A 121 4.98 3.94 -1.40
C PRO A 121 6.16 3.40 -0.58
N VAL A 122 7.27 3.13 -1.28
CA VAL A 122 8.53 2.60 -0.76
C VAL A 122 9.52 3.71 -0.48
N SER A 123 9.74 4.58 -1.45
CA SER A 123 10.61 5.73 -1.28
C SER A 123 10.14 6.91 -2.12
N ILE A 124 10.53 8.10 -1.66
CA ILE A 124 10.23 9.36 -2.30
C ILE A 124 11.53 10.14 -2.39
N SER A 125 11.95 10.48 -3.59
CA SER A 125 13.15 11.28 -3.86
C SER A 125 12.73 12.65 -4.41
N ILE A 126 13.29 13.72 -3.86
CA ILE A 126 13.09 15.07 -4.41
C ILE A 126 14.13 15.23 -5.52
N LEU A 127 13.66 15.48 -6.75
CA LEU A 127 14.51 15.61 -7.93
C LEU A 127 15.00 17.05 -8.11
N GLU A 128 14.11 18.01 -7.88
CA GLU A 128 14.43 19.44 -7.88
C GLU A 128 13.87 20.06 -6.59
N PRO A 129 14.67 20.83 -5.84
CA PRO A 129 14.14 21.68 -4.79
C PRO A 129 13.14 22.68 -5.40
N PRO A 130 12.17 23.17 -4.60
CA PRO A 130 11.19 24.12 -5.09
C PRO A 130 11.96 25.32 -5.62
N ALA A 131 11.60 25.79 -6.82
CA ALA A 131 12.13 27.04 -7.34
C ALA A 131 11.97 28.08 -6.24
N GLN A 132 13.09 28.59 -5.70
CA GLN A 132 13.06 29.66 -4.73
C GLN A 132 12.14 30.72 -5.32
N LYS A 133 11.07 31.08 -4.60
CA LYS A 133 10.44 32.37 -4.85
C LYS A 133 11.56 33.37 -4.59
N GLU A 134 12.16 33.87 -5.65
CA GLU A 134 12.85 35.16 -5.66
C GLU A 134 11.82 36.15 -5.11
N MET A 135 11.90 36.43 -3.82
CA MET A 135 11.21 37.55 -3.22
C MET A 135 12.23 38.67 -3.15
N GLU A 136 12.13 39.52 -4.17
CA GLU A 136 12.42 40.96 -4.16
C GLU A 136 11.90 41.65 -2.91
#